data_AF-A0A949MNY5-F1
#
_entry.id   AF-A0A949MNY5-F1
#
_cell.length_a   1.000
_cell.length_b   1.000
_cell.length_c   1.000
_cell.angle_alpha   90.00
_cell.angle_beta   90.00
_cell.angle_gamma   90.00
#
_symmetry.space_group_name_H-M   'P 1'
#
loop_
_entity.id
_entity.type
_entity.pdbx_description
1 polymer ?
#
loop_
_entity_poly.entity_id
_entity_poly.type
_entity_poly.pdbx_seq_one_letter_code
_entity_poly.pdbx_strand_id
1 'polypeptide(L)'
;MYRRFSRLSTSMVAVLLTAASLNLSSLPYCPASYAADATNTSDQGSRALGQVDTRSGQGGETHQPAGSSLPTMTTQIGTPITDDQNSLKANVHGPTLLEDPVLRDRIFHFDHERIPERVVHARGYGAHGYFELYKPLTDII
;
A
#
# COMPACT_ATOMS: atom_id res chain seq x y z
N MET A 1 0.51 -0.67 74.47
CA MET A 1 -0.02 -1.81 75.26
C MET A 1 -0.17 -3.00 74.31
N TYR A 2 0.57 -4.10 74.56
CA TYR A 2 0.60 -5.43 73.89
C TYR A 2 1.10 -5.51 72.42
N ARG A 3 2.33 -6.03 72.18
CA ARG A 3 2.80 -7.45 72.03
C ARG A 3 2.51 -8.00 70.62
N ARG A 4 3.36 -8.74 69.90
CA ARG A 4 4.56 -9.54 70.21
C ARG A 4 5.32 -9.85 68.90
N PHE A 5 6.64 -9.87 68.97
CA PHE A 5 7.59 -10.43 67.99
C PHE A 5 7.61 -11.97 68.02
N SER A 6 7.81 -12.62 66.86
CA SER A 6 8.67 -13.83 66.68
C SER A 6 8.64 -14.25 65.20
N ARG A 7 9.66 -13.93 64.39
CA ARG A 7 10.87 -14.75 64.10
C ARG A 7 10.57 -16.14 63.53
N LEU A 8 11.00 -16.37 62.28
CA LEU A 8 11.85 -17.47 61.79
C LEU A 8 12.24 -17.07 60.33
N SER A 9 13.48 -16.70 60.00
CA SER A 9 14.64 -17.58 59.71
C SER A 9 14.24 -18.61 58.62
N THR A 10 14.87 -18.74 57.45
CA THR A 10 16.30 -18.70 57.12
C THR A 10 16.48 -18.78 55.59
N SER A 11 17.47 -18.08 55.04
CA SER A 11 18.37 -18.50 53.92
C SER A 11 17.80 -19.01 52.57
N MET A 12 18.07 -18.26 51.49
CA MET A 12 18.80 -18.68 50.26
C MET A 12 18.68 -17.57 49.20
N VAL A 13 19.72 -16.78 48.94
CA VAL A 13 20.72 -17.00 47.86
C VAL A 13 20.07 -17.03 46.47
N ALA A 14 20.18 -15.93 45.72
CA ALA A 14 20.79 -15.89 44.39
C ALA A 14 20.65 -14.48 43.77
N VAL A 15 21.79 -13.79 43.74
CA VAL A 15 22.13 -12.79 42.72
C VAL A 15 22.01 -13.44 41.34
N LEU A 16 21.39 -12.78 40.36
CA LEU A 16 21.93 -12.67 39.00
C LEU A 16 21.13 -11.72 38.11
N LEU A 17 21.86 -10.69 37.71
CA LEU A 17 21.66 -9.76 36.61
C LEU A 17 21.45 -10.50 35.27
N THR A 18 20.41 -10.15 34.50
CA THR A 18 20.41 -10.30 33.03
C THR A 18 19.51 -9.25 32.37
N ALA A 19 20.12 -8.49 31.47
CA ALA A 19 19.49 -7.56 30.53
C ALA A 19 18.79 -8.33 29.41
N ALA A 20 17.68 -7.80 28.89
CA ALA A 20 17.24 -8.08 27.52
C ALA A 20 16.12 -7.10 27.09
N SER A 21 16.52 -6.15 26.24
CA SER A 21 15.84 -5.73 25.00
C SER A 21 14.37 -5.29 25.07
N LEU A 22 14.21 -3.98 24.88
CA LEU A 22 13.04 -3.30 24.31
C LEU A 22 12.49 -4.10 23.12
N ASN A 23 11.30 -4.69 23.27
CA ASN A 23 10.59 -5.38 22.19
C ASN A 23 9.70 -4.35 21.47
N LEU A 24 10.30 -3.68 20.49
CA LEU A 24 9.68 -2.64 19.66
C LEU A 24 9.00 -3.29 18.43
N SER A 25 8.01 -4.16 18.66
CA SER A 25 7.38 -4.96 17.58
C SER A 25 5.85 -4.86 17.48
N SER A 26 5.22 -3.85 18.10
CA SER A 26 3.77 -3.60 17.95
C SER A 26 3.39 -2.65 16.82
N LEU A 27 4.27 -2.39 15.84
CA LEU A 27 3.83 -1.81 14.58
C LEU A 27 3.13 -2.90 13.76
N PRO A 28 1.86 -2.74 13.37
CA PRO A 28 1.25 -3.61 12.38
C PRO A 28 1.86 -3.29 11.02
N TYR A 29 3.05 -3.83 10.75
CA TYR A 29 3.53 -4.02 9.39
C TYR A 29 2.81 -5.27 8.88
N CYS A 30 1.82 -5.09 8.01
CA CYS A 30 1.13 -6.20 7.38
C CYS A 30 2.14 -6.89 6.46
N PRO A 31 2.55 -8.15 6.73
CA PRO A 31 3.52 -8.80 5.88
C PRO A 31 2.88 -9.13 4.53
N ALA A 32 3.63 -8.83 3.47
CA ALA A 32 3.45 -9.46 2.18
C ALA A 32 3.57 -10.98 2.33
N SER A 33 2.77 -11.69 1.53
CA SER A 33 2.75 -13.13 1.22
C SER A 33 2.22 -14.12 2.26
N TYR A 34 1.49 -15.11 1.72
CA TYR A 34 0.92 -16.35 2.29
C TYR A 34 -0.54 -16.32 2.80
N ALA A 35 -1.47 -16.68 1.90
CA ALA A 35 -2.51 -17.68 2.16
C ALA A 35 -3.14 -18.11 0.81
N ALA A 36 -2.49 -19.05 0.13
CA ALA A 36 -3.15 -19.85 -0.90
C ALA A 36 -3.85 -21.00 -0.19
N ASP A 37 -5.17 -20.92 -0.04
CA ASP A 37 -6.01 -22.09 0.19
C ASP A 37 -7.01 -22.17 -0.96
N ALA A 38 -6.82 -23.20 -1.79
CA ALA A 38 -7.58 -23.44 -2.99
C ALA A 38 -8.50 -24.62 -2.73
N THR A 39 -9.80 -24.35 -2.54
CA THR A 39 -10.87 -25.23 -3.02
C THR A 39 -12.21 -24.47 -3.03
N ASN A 40 -12.63 -24.06 -4.22
CA ASN A 40 -13.96 -24.36 -4.75
C ASN A 40 -14.05 -23.86 -6.21
N THR A 41 -13.82 -24.79 -7.12
CA THR A 41 -14.17 -24.67 -8.53
C THR A 41 -15.70 -24.57 -8.62
N SER A 42 -16.20 -23.35 -8.82
CA SER A 42 -17.48 -23.15 -9.47
C SER A 42 -17.21 -22.46 -10.80
N ASP A 43 -17.62 -23.19 -11.83
CA ASP A 43 -17.70 -22.83 -13.24
C ASP A 43 -17.89 -21.32 -13.48
N GLN A 44 -16.84 -20.65 -13.98
CA GLN A 44 -16.91 -19.28 -14.51
C GLN A 44 -16.26 -19.31 -15.88
N GLY A 45 -17.09 -19.49 -16.92
CA GLY A 45 -16.68 -19.55 -18.32
C GLY A 45 -15.75 -18.40 -18.72
N SER A 46 -14.75 -18.74 -19.53
CA SER A 46 -13.96 -17.86 -20.42
C SER A 46 -13.95 -16.38 -20.04
N ARG A 47 -13.27 -16.02 -18.95
CA ARG A 47 -13.02 -14.60 -18.62
C ARG A 47 -11.85 -14.11 -19.46
N ALA A 48 -12.13 -13.18 -20.36
CA ALA A 48 -11.12 -12.50 -21.16
C ALA A 48 -10.12 -11.78 -20.23
N LEU A 49 -8.84 -11.75 -20.63
CA LEU A 49 -7.81 -10.95 -19.95
C LEU A 49 -8.28 -9.49 -19.88
N GLY A 50 -8.61 -9.02 -18.67
CA GLY A 50 -9.13 -7.67 -18.43
C GLY A 50 -10.50 -7.59 -17.76
N GLN A 51 -11.19 -8.71 -17.50
CA GLN A 51 -12.42 -8.68 -16.73
C GLN A 51 -12.14 -8.65 -15.23
N VAL A 52 -12.25 -7.47 -14.64
CA VAL A 52 -12.13 -7.26 -13.19
C VAL A 52 -13.42 -7.73 -12.50
N ASP A 53 -13.28 -8.47 -11.40
CA ASP A 53 -14.41 -8.95 -10.59
C ASP A 53 -15.14 -7.78 -9.91
N THR A 54 -16.07 -7.16 -10.62
CA THR A 54 -16.89 -6.07 -10.08
C THR A 54 -18.11 -6.62 -9.35
N ARG A 55 -18.30 -6.24 -8.08
CA ARG A 55 -19.49 -6.57 -7.29
C ARG A 55 -20.49 -5.42 -7.38
N SER A 56 -21.75 -5.69 -7.66
CA SER A 56 -22.79 -4.65 -7.65
C SER A 56 -23.37 -4.48 -6.25
N GLY A 57 -23.43 -3.24 -5.77
CA GLY A 57 -24.03 -2.86 -4.49
C GLY A 57 -25.57 -2.73 -4.57
N GLN A 58 -26.22 -2.56 -3.42
CA GLN A 58 -27.69 -2.47 -3.34
C GLN A 58 -28.24 -1.22 -4.06
N GLY A 59 -27.45 -0.16 -4.19
CA GLY A 59 -27.79 1.04 -4.93
C GLY A 59 -27.44 0.99 -6.42
N GLY A 60 -26.97 -0.15 -6.93
CA GLY A 60 -26.49 -0.29 -8.31
C GLY A 60 -25.07 0.25 -8.54
N GLU A 61 -24.38 0.70 -7.49
CA GLU A 61 -22.96 1.03 -7.56
C GLU A 61 -22.10 -0.19 -7.90
N THR A 62 -21.02 0.04 -8.63
CA THR A 62 -20.04 -1.00 -8.95
C THR A 62 -18.91 -0.89 -7.94
N HIS A 63 -18.58 -1.97 -7.24
CA HIS A 63 -17.44 -2.06 -6.34
C HIS A 63 -16.36 -2.92 -6.96
N GLN A 64 -15.12 -2.41 -6.95
CA GLN A 64 -13.96 -3.18 -7.37
C GLN A 64 -13.14 -3.58 -6.13
N PRO A 65 -13.30 -4.81 -5.59
CA PRO A 65 -12.54 -5.27 -4.43
C PRO A 65 -11.07 -5.49 -4.78
N ALA A 66 -10.19 -5.13 -3.85
CA ALA A 66 -8.78 -5.55 -3.88
C ALA A 66 -8.65 -7.08 -3.77
N GLY A 67 -7.77 -7.70 -4.56
CA GLY A 67 -7.48 -9.14 -4.50
C GLY A 67 -7.94 -9.97 -5.71
N SER A 68 -8.19 -9.36 -6.87
CA SER A 68 -8.27 -10.10 -8.13
C SER A 68 -6.89 -10.65 -8.52
N SER A 69 -6.78 -11.36 -9.65
CA SER A 69 -5.50 -11.86 -10.20
C SER A 69 -4.47 -10.77 -10.56
N LEU A 70 -4.77 -9.51 -10.30
CA LEU A 70 -3.96 -8.33 -10.59
C LEU A 70 -3.32 -7.76 -9.32
N PRO A 71 -2.19 -7.04 -9.44
CA PRO A 71 -1.58 -6.33 -8.32
C PRO A 71 -2.59 -5.40 -7.62
N THR A 72 -2.59 -5.42 -6.29
CA THR A 72 -3.43 -4.54 -5.47
C THR A 72 -3.13 -3.08 -5.78
N MET A 73 -4.17 -2.31 -6.11
CA MET A 73 -4.05 -0.86 -6.28
C MET A 73 -3.79 -0.20 -4.94
N THR A 74 -2.84 0.73 -4.92
CA THR A 74 -2.40 1.44 -3.70
C THR A 74 -2.42 2.94 -3.91
N THR A 75 -2.49 3.69 -2.82
CA THR A 75 -2.25 5.14 -2.82
C THR A 75 -0.77 5.45 -2.97
N GLN A 76 -0.42 6.73 -3.13
CA GLN A 76 0.97 7.18 -3.21
C GLN A 76 1.80 6.84 -1.94
N ILE A 77 1.15 6.74 -0.78
CA ILE A 77 1.78 6.35 0.49
C ILE A 77 1.84 4.81 0.64
N GLY A 78 1.29 4.06 -0.33
CA GLY A 78 1.29 2.60 -0.35
C GLY A 78 0.14 1.96 0.41
N THR A 79 -0.88 2.71 0.80
CA THR A 79 -2.09 2.15 1.45
C THR A 79 -2.92 1.41 0.40
N PRO A 80 -3.35 0.15 0.64
CA PRO A 80 -4.19 -0.57 -0.30
C PRO A 80 -5.57 0.07 -0.44
N ILE A 81 -6.03 0.25 -1.68
CA ILE A 81 -7.34 0.80 -2.01
C ILE A 81 -8.33 -0.37 -2.08
N THR A 82 -9.41 -0.31 -1.29
CA THR A 82 -10.40 -1.39 -1.24
C THR A 82 -11.48 -1.26 -2.31
N ASP A 83 -11.89 -0.03 -2.64
CA ASP A 83 -12.81 0.28 -3.74
C ASP A 83 -12.37 1.58 -4.42
N ASP A 84 -12.30 1.54 -5.75
CA ASP A 84 -11.81 2.67 -6.55
C ASP A 84 -12.88 3.36 -7.39
N GLN A 85 -14.07 2.77 -7.44
CA GLN A 85 -15.15 3.21 -8.32
C GLN A 85 -16.06 4.23 -7.64
N ASN A 86 -16.02 4.32 -6.30
CA ASN A 86 -16.92 5.15 -5.51
C ASN A 86 -16.15 6.03 -4.53
N SER A 87 -16.64 7.25 -4.34
CA SER A 87 -16.20 8.14 -3.26
C SER A 87 -16.88 7.77 -1.94
N LEU A 88 -16.24 8.03 -0.81
CA LEU A 88 -16.87 7.91 0.50
C LEU A 88 -17.94 9.00 0.71
N LYS A 89 -19.18 8.59 1.00
CA LYS A 89 -20.33 9.48 1.19
C LYS A 89 -21.02 9.20 2.52
N ALA A 90 -21.71 10.20 3.08
CA ALA A 90 -22.50 10.04 4.31
C ALA A 90 -23.67 9.06 4.19
N ASN A 91 -24.19 8.85 2.97
CA ASN A 91 -25.24 7.91 2.61
C ASN A 91 -25.08 7.57 1.11
N VAL A 92 -25.80 6.57 0.59
CA VAL A 92 -25.80 6.14 -0.83
C VAL A 92 -25.97 7.33 -1.79
N HIS A 93 -26.88 8.26 -1.46
CA HIS A 93 -27.10 9.51 -2.21
C HIS A 93 -26.75 10.77 -1.41
N GLY A 94 -25.86 10.63 -0.41
CA GLY A 94 -25.41 11.73 0.43
C GLY A 94 -24.24 12.52 -0.17
N PRO A 95 -23.83 13.63 0.47
CA PRO A 95 -22.61 14.36 0.11
C PRO A 95 -21.35 13.52 0.39
N THR A 96 -20.28 13.80 -0.35
CA THR A 96 -18.95 13.21 -0.16
C THR A 96 -18.27 13.77 1.08
N LEU A 97 -17.57 12.90 1.82
CA LEU A 97 -16.87 13.27 3.04
C LEU A 97 -15.45 13.76 2.75
N LEU A 98 -14.97 14.72 3.54
CA LEU A 98 -13.60 15.25 3.44
C LEU A 98 -12.53 14.32 4.03
N GLU A 99 -12.96 13.33 4.81
CA GLU A 99 -12.07 12.34 5.42
C GLU A 99 -11.58 11.28 4.43
N ASP A 100 -12.14 11.23 3.21
CA ASP A 100 -11.72 10.32 2.15
C ASP A 100 -10.30 10.67 1.67
N PRO A 101 -9.28 9.85 1.99
CA PRO A 101 -7.91 10.14 1.59
C PRO A 101 -7.65 9.75 0.14
N VAL A 102 -8.32 8.70 -0.37
CA VAL A 102 -8.06 8.13 -1.70
C VAL A 102 -8.54 9.08 -2.78
N LEU A 103 -9.76 9.60 -2.63
CA LEU A 103 -10.32 10.57 -3.58
C LEU A 103 -9.46 11.83 -3.66
N ARG A 104 -9.06 12.35 -2.51
CA ARG A 104 -8.31 13.60 -2.42
C ARG A 104 -6.94 13.46 -3.06
N ASP A 105 -6.21 12.42 -2.71
CA ASP A 105 -4.87 12.17 -3.27
C ASP A 105 -4.90 12.06 -4.79
N ARG A 106 -5.89 11.36 -5.35
CA ARG A 106 -6.05 11.22 -6.80
C ARG A 106 -6.36 12.54 -7.49
N ILE A 107 -7.34 13.30 -6.98
CA ILE A 107 -7.73 14.57 -7.61
C ILE A 107 -6.59 15.59 -7.51
N PHE A 108 -5.89 15.67 -6.38
CA PHE A 108 -4.74 16.56 -6.26
C PHE A 108 -3.60 16.18 -7.19
N HIS A 109 -3.34 14.89 -7.38
CA HIS A 109 -2.35 14.44 -8.36
C HIS A 109 -2.76 14.87 -9.77
N PHE A 110 -4.02 14.62 -10.16
CA PHE A 110 -4.56 14.96 -11.47
C PHE A 110 -4.49 16.46 -11.78
N ASP A 111 -4.91 17.29 -10.81
CA ASP A 111 -4.89 18.76 -10.97
C ASP A 111 -3.48 19.31 -11.22
N HIS A 112 -2.43 18.57 -10.81
CA HIS A 112 -1.02 18.99 -10.92
C HIS A 112 -0.19 18.15 -11.91
N GLU A 113 -0.81 17.41 -12.83
CA GLU A 113 -0.09 16.66 -13.86
C GLU A 113 0.62 17.57 -14.88
N ARG A 114 0.11 18.79 -15.05
CA ARG A 114 0.65 19.75 -16.02
C ARG A 114 1.85 20.49 -15.46
N ILE A 115 2.98 20.33 -16.14
CA ILE A 115 4.21 21.10 -15.96
C ILE A 115 4.38 21.99 -17.20
N PRO A 116 4.89 23.23 -17.07
CA PRO A 116 5.12 24.09 -18.23
C PRO A 116 6.01 23.42 -19.29
N GLU A 117 5.65 23.62 -20.55
CA GLU A 117 6.38 23.09 -21.70
C GLU A 117 7.68 23.86 -21.99
N ARG A 118 8.55 23.30 -22.83
CA ARG A 118 9.79 23.97 -23.28
C ARG A 118 9.45 25.20 -24.11
N VAL A 119 10.20 26.30 -23.94
CA VAL A 119 9.99 27.59 -24.64
C VAL A 119 9.98 27.43 -26.17
N VAL A 120 10.82 26.55 -26.72
CA VAL A 120 10.85 26.19 -28.14
C VAL A 120 10.96 24.67 -28.29
N HIS A 121 10.49 24.13 -29.42
CA HIS A 121 10.39 22.69 -29.69
C HIS A 121 9.59 21.93 -28.61
N ALA A 122 8.45 22.49 -28.19
CA ALA A 122 7.57 21.89 -27.18
C ALA A 122 7.07 20.50 -27.58
N ARG A 123 6.85 20.27 -28.88
CA ARG A 123 6.48 18.96 -29.43
C ARG A 123 7.73 18.21 -29.90
N GLY A 124 8.01 17.08 -29.26
CA GLY A 124 9.08 16.16 -29.64
C GLY A 124 8.85 14.77 -29.06
N TYR A 125 9.53 13.77 -29.62
CA TYR A 125 9.54 12.39 -29.13
C TYR A 125 10.99 11.98 -28.90
N GLY A 126 11.25 11.21 -27.83
CA GLY A 126 12.58 10.71 -27.49
C GLY A 126 12.68 9.19 -27.69
N ALA A 127 13.86 8.72 -28.09
CA ALA A 127 14.21 7.31 -28.13
C ALA A 127 15.55 7.10 -27.43
N HIS A 128 15.67 6.03 -26.65
CA HIS A 128 16.94 5.64 -26.05
C HIS A 128 17.79 4.89 -27.08
N GLY A 129 19.10 5.12 -27.05
CA GLY A 129 20.08 4.45 -27.91
C GLY A 129 21.49 4.68 -27.39
N TYR A 130 22.46 4.08 -28.06
CA TYR A 130 23.86 4.34 -27.81
C TYR A 130 24.53 4.77 -29.11
N PHE A 131 25.58 5.58 -28.98
CA PHE A 131 26.39 6.01 -30.11
C PHE A 131 27.71 5.24 -30.09
N GLU A 132 28.06 4.62 -31.21
CA GLU A 132 29.34 3.94 -31.41
C GLU A 132 30.09 4.60 -32.57
N LEU A 133 31.36 4.91 -32.33
CA LEU A 133 32.21 5.55 -33.32
C LEU A 133 32.88 4.48 -34.19
N TYR A 134 32.81 4.62 -35.51
CA TYR A 134 33.42 3.65 -36.42
C TYR A 134 34.95 3.60 -36.36
N LYS A 135 35.60 4.75 -36.13
CA LYS A 135 37.07 4.90 -36.04
C LYS A 135 37.42 6.06 -35.11
N PRO A 136 38.52 5.97 -34.32
CA PRO A 136 38.94 7.08 -33.46
C PRO A 136 39.27 8.33 -34.31
N LEU A 137 38.82 9.50 -33.85
CA LEU A 137 39.05 10.80 -34.50
C LEU A 137 40.11 11.62 -33.74
N THR A 138 41.21 10.99 -33.33
CA THR A 138 42.27 11.62 -32.53
C THR A 138 43.04 12.70 -33.29
N ASP A 139 43.04 12.67 -34.63
CA ASP A 139 43.87 13.54 -35.48
C ASP A 139 43.24 14.92 -35.77
N ILE A 140 42.02 15.17 -35.31
CA ILE A 140 41.25 16.41 -35.58
C ILE A 140 41.20 17.33 -34.33
N ILE A 141 41.94 16.97 -33.29
CA ILE A 141 42.10 17.71 -32.03
C ILE A 141 43.58 17.97 -31.79
#